data_AF-A0A2V9F6W6-F1
#
_entry.id   AF-A0A2V9F6W6-F1
#
_cell.length_a   1.000
_cell.length_b   1.000
_cell.length_c   1.000
_cell.angle_alpha   90.00
_cell.angle_beta   90.00
_cell.angle_gamma   90.00
#
_symmetry.space_group_name_H-M   'P 1'
#
loop_
_entity.id
_entity.type
_entity.pdbx_description
1 polymer ?
#
loop_
_entity_poly.entity_id
_entity_poly.type
_entity_poly.pdbx_seq_one_letter_code
_entity_poly.pdbx_strand_id
1 'polypeptide(L)'
;MRRLLDEVRTFHDACLRGEYYDSFDVNSKNYMRTSEGTEAFMAEFKRLIEKCIRASAKGPQSTAREAFELLFALLRRLDRDPDSVVFFADEGGSWQVGVDWRAALPAYFRCLADGTPAEQFVREVDRAIADFADYDRPKHLATARRVANAEQRVALRSLPVREQRRSPRT
;
A
#
# COMPACT_ATOMS: atom_id res chain seq x y z
N MET A 1 12.52 -13.90 9.65
CA MET A 1 11.69 -12.68 9.61
C MET A 1 12.49 -11.40 9.46
N ARG A 2 13.65 -11.22 10.13
CA ARG A 2 14.58 -10.09 9.90
C ARG A 2 14.89 -9.84 8.41
N ARG A 3 15.16 -10.94 7.67
CA ARG A 3 15.38 -10.93 6.22
C ARG A 3 14.28 -10.25 5.38
N LEU A 4 13.00 -10.31 5.77
CA LEU A 4 11.93 -9.66 4.99
C LEU A 4 12.03 -8.13 5.13
N LEU A 5 12.15 -7.64 6.37
CA LEU A 5 12.26 -6.21 6.61
C LEU A 5 13.53 -5.64 6.00
N ASP A 6 14.63 -6.38 6.04
CA ASP A 6 15.89 -5.99 5.39
C ASP A 6 15.74 -5.92 3.86
N GLU A 7 15.06 -6.89 3.23
CA GLU A 7 14.72 -6.84 1.80
C GLU A 7 13.86 -5.61 1.46
N VAL A 8 12.81 -5.33 2.25
CA VAL A 8 11.92 -4.18 2.03
C VAL A 8 12.66 -2.86 2.20
N ARG A 9 13.52 -2.73 3.21
CA ARG A 9 14.35 -1.53 3.41
C ARG A 9 15.31 -1.33 2.25
N THR A 10 15.97 -2.38 1.80
CA THR A 10 16.88 -2.32 0.65
C THR A 10 16.14 -1.83 -0.60
N PHE A 11 14.97 -2.40 -0.88
CA PHE A 11 14.12 -1.98 -2.00
C PHE A 11 13.63 -0.53 -1.85
N HIS A 12 13.16 -0.15 -0.67
CA HIS A 12 12.72 1.20 -0.36
C HIS A 12 13.84 2.23 -0.57
N ASP A 13 15.04 1.95 -0.11
CA ASP A 13 16.17 2.86 -0.27
C ASP A 13 16.65 2.93 -1.72
N ALA A 14 16.62 1.82 -2.47
CA ALA A 14 16.89 1.81 -3.91
C ALA A 14 15.87 2.66 -4.69
N CYS A 15 14.59 2.56 -4.34
CA CYS A 15 13.52 3.41 -4.86
C CYS A 15 13.80 4.89 -4.62
N LEU A 16 14.19 5.28 -3.40
CA LEU A 16 14.50 6.67 -3.06
C LEU A 16 15.79 7.20 -3.71
N ARG A 17 16.70 6.32 -4.13
CA ARG A 17 17.88 6.68 -4.93
C ARG A 17 17.59 6.78 -6.43
N GLY A 18 16.36 6.48 -6.87
CA GLY A 18 15.97 6.51 -8.27
C GLY A 18 16.50 5.33 -9.08
N GLU A 19 16.85 4.20 -8.46
CA GLU A 19 17.40 3.03 -9.18
C GLU A 19 16.37 2.37 -10.12
N TYR A 20 15.08 2.66 -9.94
CA TYR A 20 13.98 2.22 -10.80
C TYR A 20 13.46 3.33 -11.72
N TYR A 21 14.02 4.54 -11.62
CA TYR A 21 13.59 5.67 -12.45
C TYR A 21 14.21 5.54 -13.83
N ASP A 22 13.36 5.28 -14.83
CA ASP A 22 13.75 5.05 -16.21
C ASP A 22 12.75 5.75 -17.13
N SER A 23 13.08 6.98 -17.54
CA SER A 23 12.21 7.82 -18.35
C SER A 23 12.59 7.79 -19.83
N PHE A 24 11.63 8.15 -20.68
CA PHE A 24 11.82 8.27 -22.12
C PHE A 24 10.97 9.41 -22.66
N ASP A 25 11.33 9.94 -23.83
CA ASP A 25 10.55 10.99 -24.49
C ASP A 25 9.17 10.47 -24.92
N VAL A 26 8.13 10.93 -24.23
CA VAL A 26 6.74 10.54 -24.50
C VAL A 26 6.21 11.27 -25.74
N ASN A 27 5.51 10.52 -26.58
CA ASN A 27 4.79 10.97 -27.77
C ASN A 27 3.55 10.10 -28.00
N SER A 28 2.75 10.45 -29.00
CA SER A 28 1.49 9.76 -29.32
C SER A 28 1.62 8.27 -29.68
N LYS A 29 2.82 7.74 -29.88
CA LYS A 29 3.06 6.32 -30.16
C LYS A 29 3.50 5.52 -28.93
N ASN A 30 4.01 6.15 -27.89
CA ASN A 30 4.60 5.46 -26.73
C ASN A 30 4.04 5.94 -25.37
N TYR A 31 3.00 6.76 -25.35
CA TYR A 31 2.33 7.25 -24.14
C TYR A 31 1.73 6.17 -23.22
N MET A 32 1.60 4.93 -23.71
CA MET A 32 1.18 3.76 -22.92
C MET A 32 2.33 2.82 -22.54
N ARG A 33 3.56 3.10 -23.01
CA ARG A 33 4.70 2.21 -22.78
C ARG A 33 5.12 2.29 -21.31
N THR A 34 5.43 1.13 -20.74
CA THR A 34 6.11 1.03 -19.45
C THR A 34 7.61 0.84 -19.71
N SER A 35 8.46 1.56 -18.98
CA SER A 35 9.91 1.40 -19.06
C SER A 35 10.36 0.14 -18.30
N GLU A 36 11.58 -0.33 -18.56
CA GLU A 36 12.10 -1.52 -17.88
C GLU A 36 12.26 -1.27 -16.38
N GLY A 37 12.68 -0.06 -15.99
CA GLY A 37 12.74 0.36 -14.59
C GLY A 37 11.38 0.29 -13.88
N THR A 38 10.32 0.78 -14.53
CA THR A 38 8.96 0.75 -13.96
C THR A 38 8.40 -0.68 -13.91
N GLU A 39 8.68 -1.53 -14.90
CA GLU A 39 8.33 -2.96 -14.84
C GLU A 39 9.03 -3.68 -13.69
N ALA A 40 10.34 -3.44 -13.52
CA ALA A 40 11.14 -4.02 -12.45
C ALA A 40 10.65 -3.57 -11.07
N PHE A 41 10.30 -2.30 -10.90
CA PHE A 41 9.70 -1.77 -9.68
C PHE A 41 8.39 -2.50 -9.36
N MET A 42 7.47 -2.59 -10.33
CA MET A 42 6.16 -3.22 -10.12
C MET A 42 6.30 -4.70 -9.75
N ALA A 43 7.21 -5.42 -10.42
CA ALA A 43 7.46 -6.82 -10.12
C ALA A 43 8.00 -7.02 -8.70
N GLU A 44 8.99 -6.22 -8.30
CA GLU A 44 9.61 -6.32 -6.99
C GLU A 44 8.64 -5.87 -5.87
N PHE A 45 7.89 -4.79 -6.10
CA PHE A 45 6.86 -4.32 -5.16
C PHE A 45 5.81 -5.40 -4.89
N LYS A 46 5.25 -6.02 -5.95
CA LYS A 46 4.29 -7.13 -5.84
C LYS A 46 4.88 -8.31 -5.06
N ARG A 47 6.11 -8.70 -5.42
CA ARG A 47 6.84 -9.80 -4.75
C ARG A 47 6.98 -9.55 -3.24
N LEU A 48 7.30 -8.32 -2.84
CA LEU A 48 7.49 -7.93 -1.44
C LEU A 48 6.16 -7.85 -0.68
N ILE A 49 5.10 -7.31 -1.29
CA ILE A 49 3.74 -7.33 -0.72
C ILE A 49 3.30 -8.77 -0.44
N GLU A 50 3.46 -9.68 -1.38
CA GLU A 50 3.10 -11.08 -1.18
C GLU A 50 3.92 -11.73 -0.05
N LYS A 51 5.22 -11.40 0.07
CA LYS A 51 6.03 -11.87 1.20
C LYS A 51 5.49 -11.31 2.52
N CYS A 52 5.07 -10.05 2.57
CA CYS A 52 4.43 -9.46 3.75
C CYS A 52 3.12 -10.16 4.10
N ILE A 53 2.27 -10.47 3.11
CA ILE A 53 1.03 -11.23 3.30
C ILE A 53 1.34 -12.60 3.93
N ARG A 54 2.29 -13.36 3.36
CA ARG A 54 2.70 -14.67 3.88
C ARG A 54 3.29 -14.57 5.29
N ALA A 55 4.07 -13.54 5.57
CA ALA A 55 4.66 -13.30 6.89
C ALA A 55 3.61 -12.90 7.93
N SER A 56 2.58 -12.13 7.56
CA SER A 56 1.49 -11.74 8.48
C SER A 56 0.71 -12.94 9.04
N ALA A 57 0.79 -14.09 8.39
CA ALA A 57 0.15 -15.33 8.83
C ALA A 57 1.03 -16.14 9.80
N LYS A 58 2.33 -15.79 9.96
CA LYS A 58 3.33 -16.59 10.68
C LYS A 58 4.32 -15.70 11.44
N GLY A 59 4.32 -15.77 12.77
CA GLY A 59 5.33 -15.15 13.64
C GLY A 59 5.02 -13.73 14.13
N PRO A 60 5.98 -13.04 14.77
CA PRO A 60 5.85 -11.68 15.31
C PRO A 60 5.29 -10.66 14.30
N GLN A 61 4.18 -10.03 14.65
CA GLN A 61 3.42 -9.21 13.72
C GLN A 61 4.07 -7.83 13.46
N SER A 62 4.95 -7.38 14.35
CA SER A 62 5.63 -6.08 14.27
C SER A 62 6.55 -5.94 13.05
N THR A 63 7.33 -6.97 12.70
CA THR A 63 8.23 -6.91 11.52
C THR A 63 7.45 -6.87 10.21
N ALA A 64 6.36 -7.63 10.10
CA ALA A 64 5.52 -7.62 8.91
C ALA A 64 4.76 -6.29 8.78
N ARG A 65 4.31 -5.72 9.91
CA ARG A 65 3.72 -4.38 9.96
C ARG A 65 4.67 -3.33 9.38
N GLU A 66 5.89 -3.25 9.89
CA GLU A 66 6.87 -2.24 9.45
C GLU A 66 7.19 -2.37 7.96
N ALA A 67 7.30 -3.61 7.47
CA ALA A 67 7.48 -3.88 6.05
C ALA A 67 6.31 -3.39 5.19
N PHE A 68 5.06 -3.61 5.61
CA PHE A 68 3.89 -3.03 4.94
C PHE A 68 3.91 -1.50 4.96
N GLU A 69 4.24 -0.89 6.10
CA GLU A 69 4.24 0.57 6.26
C GLU A 69 5.25 1.24 5.30
N LEU A 70 6.44 0.66 5.12
CA LEU A 70 7.43 1.14 4.14
C LEU A 70 6.93 1.04 2.70
N LEU A 71 6.32 -0.09 2.32
CA LEU A 71 5.77 -0.27 0.96
C LEU A 71 4.61 0.68 0.70
N PHE A 72 3.71 0.87 1.67
CA PHE A 72 2.60 1.81 1.54
C PHE A 72 3.07 3.27 1.52
N ALA A 73 4.17 3.59 2.20
CA ALA A 73 4.78 4.91 2.12
C ALA A 73 5.29 5.23 0.70
N LEU A 74 5.85 4.25 -0.02
CA LEU A 74 6.24 4.43 -1.43
C LEU A 74 5.03 4.74 -2.32
N LEU A 75 3.92 4.02 -2.17
CA LEU A 75 2.72 4.30 -2.98
C LEU A 75 2.15 5.69 -2.72
N ARG A 76 2.05 6.10 -1.46
CA ARG A 76 1.62 7.46 -1.09
C ARG A 76 2.57 8.53 -1.63
N ARG A 77 3.86 8.21 -1.76
CA ARG A 77 4.85 9.11 -2.36
C ARG A 77 4.61 9.25 -3.85
N LEU A 78 4.41 8.15 -4.57
CA LEU A 78 4.02 8.16 -5.99
C LEU A 78 2.72 8.95 -6.23
N ASP A 79 1.72 8.82 -5.36
CA ASP A 79 0.48 9.61 -5.48
C ASP A 79 0.69 11.12 -5.31
N ARG A 80 1.67 11.51 -4.49
CA ARG A 80 1.98 12.93 -4.22
C ARG A 80 2.91 13.53 -5.26
N ASP A 81 3.87 12.73 -5.72
CA ASP A 81 4.95 13.12 -6.61
C ASP A 81 5.25 11.93 -7.55
N PRO A 82 4.48 11.83 -8.67
CA PRO A 82 4.52 10.67 -9.56
C PRO A 82 5.89 10.35 -10.15
N ASP A 83 6.76 11.36 -10.29
CA ASP A 83 8.10 11.22 -10.87
C ASP A 83 9.20 10.98 -9.82
N SER A 84 8.83 10.78 -8.55
CA SER A 84 9.81 10.76 -7.45
C SER A 84 10.53 9.45 -7.20
N VAL A 85 10.08 8.35 -7.82
CA VAL A 85 10.59 6.99 -7.57
C VAL A 85 10.65 6.16 -8.85
N VAL A 86 9.61 6.22 -9.68
CA VAL A 86 9.53 5.54 -10.98
C VAL A 86 8.94 6.51 -11.99
N PHE A 87 9.12 6.23 -13.27
CA PHE A 87 8.51 7.02 -14.34
C PHE A 87 7.23 6.34 -14.84
N PHE A 88 6.14 7.08 -14.87
CA PHE A 88 4.92 6.68 -15.58
C PHE A 88 4.76 7.57 -16.81
N ALA A 89 4.48 6.98 -17.98
CA ALA A 89 4.07 7.75 -19.15
C ALA A 89 2.73 8.47 -18.90
N ASP A 90 2.32 9.41 -19.76
CA ASP A 90 1.24 10.38 -19.51
C ASP A 90 -0.09 9.83 -18.96
N GLU A 91 -0.46 8.58 -19.26
CA GLU A 91 -1.68 7.94 -18.76
C GLU A 91 -1.45 6.97 -17.58
N GLY A 92 -0.22 6.84 -17.11
CA GLY A 92 0.19 5.93 -16.05
C GLY A 92 0.12 6.52 -14.64
N GLY A 93 0.27 5.67 -13.63
CA GLY A 93 0.27 6.10 -12.24
C GLY A 93 0.35 4.93 -11.25
N SER A 94 0.33 5.26 -9.96
CA SER A 94 0.45 4.29 -8.85
C SER A 94 -0.56 3.13 -8.91
N TRP A 95 -1.73 3.35 -9.51
CA TRP A 95 -2.76 2.33 -9.71
C TRP A 95 -2.29 1.17 -10.62
N GLN A 96 -1.30 1.40 -11.50
CA GLN A 96 -0.71 0.37 -12.36
C GLN A 96 0.14 -0.65 -11.58
N VAL A 97 0.59 -0.31 -10.36
CA VAL A 97 1.33 -1.24 -9.49
C VAL A 97 0.49 -2.48 -9.16
N GLY A 98 -0.84 -2.43 -9.26
CA GLY A 98 -1.69 -3.62 -9.30
C GLY A 98 -1.64 -4.48 -8.05
N VAL A 99 -1.69 -3.86 -6.86
CA VAL A 99 -1.73 -4.56 -5.57
C VAL A 99 -3.10 -5.21 -5.37
N ASP A 100 -3.14 -6.47 -4.95
CA ASP A 100 -4.37 -7.10 -4.47
C ASP A 100 -4.72 -6.57 -3.07
N TRP A 101 -5.44 -5.45 -3.02
CA TRP A 101 -5.88 -4.82 -1.78
C TRP A 101 -6.81 -5.70 -0.95
N ARG A 102 -7.51 -6.66 -1.58
CA ARG A 102 -8.38 -7.62 -0.87
C ARG A 102 -7.57 -8.67 -0.11
N ALA A 103 -6.34 -8.94 -0.52
CA ALA A 103 -5.40 -9.78 0.23
C ALA A 103 -4.49 -8.97 1.18
N ALA A 104 -3.97 -7.83 0.70
CA ALA A 104 -2.98 -7.02 1.42
C ALA A 104 -3.57 -6.33 2.66
N LEU A 105 -4.73 -5.66 2.55
CA LEU A 105 -5.29 -4.91 3.68
C LEU A 105 -5.69 -5.81 4.87
N PRO A 106 -6.33 -6.98 4.69
CA PRO A 106 -6.59 -7.87 5.82
C PRO A 106 -5.32 -8.37 6.52
N ALA A 107 -4.25 -8.64 5.77
CA ALA A 107 -2.96 -9.02 6.31
C ALA A 107 -2.34 -7.88 7.13
N TYR A 108 -2.34 -6.66 6.59
CA TYR A 108 -1.86 -5.47 7.27
C TYR A 108 -2.67 -5.14 8.53
N PHE A 109 -4.01 -5.19 8.46
CA PHE A 109 -4.86 -4.91 9.62
C PHE A 109 -4.66 -5.92 10.75
N ARG A 110 -4.39 -7.19 10.43
CA ARG A 110 -4.00 -8.18 11.43
C ARG A 110 -2.73 -7.71 12.15
N CYS A 111 -1.69 -7.36 11.38
CA CYS A 111 -0.44 -6.88 11.94
C CYS A 111 -0.55 -5.59 12.75
N LEU A 112 -1.47 -4.70 12.36
CA LEU A 112 -1.79 -3.49 13.12
C LEU A 112 -2.52 -3.80 14.43
N ALA A 113 -3.41 -4.80 14.46
CA ALA A 113 -4.23 -5.06 15.64
C ALA A 113 -3.39 -5.48 16.86
N ASP A 114 -2.24 -6.10 16.63
CA ASP A 114 -1.31 -6.54 17.68
C ASP A 114 -0.53 -5.36 18.29
N GLY A 115 -0.72 -5.14 19.59
CA GLY A 115 -0.01 -4.12 20.37
C GLY A 115 -0.36 -2.65 20.07
N THR A 116 -1.26 -2.36 19.12
CA THR A 116 -1.63 -0.97 18.79
C THR A 116 -2.85 -0.48 19.58
N PRO A 117 -2.77 0.68 20.26
CA PRO A 117 -3.92 1.30 20.91
C PRO A 117 -5.10 1.52 19.95
N ALA A 118 -6.32 1.42 20.46
CA ALA A 118 -7.54 1.46 19.65
C ALA A 118 -7.63 2.69 18.73
N GLU A 119 -7.27 3.87 19.23
CA GLU A 119 -7.30 5.09 18.42
C GLU A 119 -6.31 5.06 17.25
N GLN A 120 -5.07 4.61 17.50
CA GLN A 120 -4.05 4.53 16.47
C GLN A 120 -4.42 3.47 15.43
N PHE A 121 -4.95 2.33 15.88
CA PHE A 121 -5.44 1.28 14.98
C PHE A 121 -6.52 1.82 14.04
N VAL A 122 -7.51 2.54 14.57
CA VAL A 122 -8.60 3.10 13.77
C VAL A 122 -8.10 4.15 12.78
N ARG A 123 -7.20 5.04 13.20
CA ARG A 123 -6.59 6.05 12.31
C ARG A 123 -5.86 5.41 11.14
N GLU A 124 -5.04 4.40 11.40
CA GLU A 124 -4.26 3.74 10.34
C GLU A 124 -5.11 2.87 9.42
N VAL A 125 -6.15 2.20 9.94
CA VAL A 125 -7.14 1.49 9.11
C VAL A 125 -7.89 2.47 8.21
N ASP A 126 -8.41 3.57 8.77
CA ASP A 126 -9.14 4.57 8.00
C ASP A 126 -8.29 5.17 6.89
N ARG A 127 -7.04 5.55 7.23
CA ARG A 127 -6.07 6.09 6.29
C ARG A 127 -5.74 5.10 5.18
N ALA A 128 -5.38 3.86 5.51
CA ALA A 128 -5.03 2.87 4.49
C ALA A 128 -6.20 2.56 3.54
N ILE A 129 -7.43 2.52 4.05
CA ILE A 129 -8.60 2.35 3.18
C ILE A 129 -8.79 3.57 2.29
N ALA A 130 -8.71 4.78 2.84
CA ALA A 130 -8.90 6.00 2.07
C ALA A 130 -7.83 6.17 0.97
N ASP A 131 -6.59 5.81 1.26
CA ASP A 131 -5.47 5.94 0.32
C ASP A 131 -5.57 4.91 -0.82
N PHE A 132 -6.01 3.67 -0.54
CA PHE A 132 -5.80 2.55 -1.46
C PHE A 132 -7.07 1.84 -1.94
N ALA A 133 -8.17 1.92 -1.19
CA ALA A 133 -9.33 1.06 -1.41
C ALA A 133 -10.66 1.71 -1.02
N ASP A 134 -10.78 3.03 -1.16
CA ASP A 134 -11.99 3.78 -0.76
C ASP A 134 -13.23 3.30 -1.54
N TYR A 135 -13.02 2.85 -2.78
CA TYR A 135 -14.04 2.25 -3.64
C TYR A 135 -14.73 1.01 -3.05
N ASP A 136 -14.08 0.26 -2.15
CA ASP A 136 -14.61 -0.95 -1.48
C ASP A 136 -14.57 -0.79 0.06
N ARG A 137 -14.63 0.46 0.54
CA ARG A 137 -14.48 0.84 1.95
C ARG A 137 -15.33 0.02 2.92
N PRO A 138 -16.65 -0.21 2.70
CA PRO A 138 -17.46 -1.02 3.62
C PRO A 138 -16.92 -2.43 3.82
N LYS A 139 -16.40 -3.07 2.77
CA LYS A 139 -15.84 -4.43 2.83
C LYS A 139 -14.51 -4.47 3.57
N HIS A 140 -13.66 -3.47 3.37
CA HIS A 140 -12.39 -3.36 4.09
C HIS A 140 -12.60 -3.04 5.57
N LEU A 141 -13.54 -2.16 5.92
CA LEU A 141 -13.92 -1.91 7.32
C LEU A 141 -14.49 -3.16 7.99
N ALA A 142 -15.33 -3.93 7.29
CA ALA A 142 -15.83 -5.20 7.80
C ALA A 142 -14.68 -6.19 8.09
N THR A 143 -13.64 -6.19 7.25
CA THR A 143 -12.48 -7.05 7.45
C THR A 143 -11.60 -6.56 8.62
N ALA A 144 -11.38 -5.26 8.75
CA ALA A 144 -10.68 -4.68 9.91
C ALA A 144 -11.36 -5.05 11.23
N ARG A 145 -12.70 -5.03 11.28
CA ARG A 145 -13.48 -5.44 12.47
C ARG A 145 -13.28 -6.90 12.86
N ARG A 146 -13.02 -7.80 11.90
CA ARG A 146 -12.80 -9.23 12.17
C ARG A 146 -11.47 -9.50 12.87
N VAL A 147 -10.44 -8.70 12.58
CA VAL A 147 -9.10 -8.88 13.16
C VAL A 147 -8.87 -8.04 14.42
N ALA A 148 -9.62 -6.95 14.57
CA ALA A 148 -9.57 -6.06 15.72
C ALA A 148 -9.92 -6.75 17.05
N ASN A 149 -9.32 -6.30 18.16
CA ASN A 149 -9.73 -6.63 19.53
C ASN A 149 -11.02 -5.87 19.94
N ALA A 150 -11.50 -6.07 21.17
CA ALA A 150 -12.76 -5.49 21.63
C ALA A 150 -12.78 -3.96 21.58
N GLU A 151 -11.75 -3.30 22.11
CA GLU A 151 -11.63 -1.84 22.14
C GLU A 151 -11.50 -1.25 20.72
N GLN A 152 -10.65 -1.86 19.90
CA GLN A 152 -10.47 -1.49 18.49
C GLN A 152 -11.79 -1.63 17.70
N ARG A 153 -12.60 -2.66 17.95
CA ARG A 153 -13.91 -2.83 17.30
C ARG A 153 -14.91 -1.75 17.72
N VAL A 154 -14.91 -1.34 18.98
CA VAL A 154 -15.75 -0.23 19.47
C VAL A 154 -15.34 1.05 18.75
N ALA A 155 -14.05 1.37 18.74
CA ALA A 155 -13.54 2.58 18.09
C ALA A 155 -13.81 2.60 16.57
N LEU A 156 -13.69 1.46 15.87
CA LEU A 156 -14.03 1.33 14.44
C LEU A 156 -15.52 1.58 14.13
N ARG A 157 -16.42 1.37 15.10
CA ARG A 157 -17.85 1.67 14.94
C ARG A 157 -18.17 3.15 15.10
N SER A 158 -17.31 3.88 15.79
CA SER A 158 -17.42 5.32 16.01
C SER A 158 -16.85 6.15 14.86
N LEU A 159 -16.27 5.52 13.82
CA LEU A 159 -15.81 6.25 12.64
C LEU A 159 -16.99 6.95 11.96
N PRO A 160 -16.85 8.24 11.60
CA PRO A 160 -17.86 8.93 10.84
C PRO A 160 -18.05 8.28 9.47
N VAL A 161 -19.27 8.31 8.96
CA VAL A 161 -19.53 7.96 7.56
C VAL A 161 -18.81 9.00 6.70
N ARG A 162 -17.83 8.55 5.91
CA ARG A 162 -17.26 9.40 4.87
C ARG A 162 -18.21 9.41 3.68
N GLU A 163 -18.56 10.59 3.20
CA GLU A 163 -19.12 10.71 1.85
C GLU A 163 -18.10 10.13 0.87
N GLN A 164 -18.53 9.21 0.00
CA GLN A 164 -17.66 8.67 -1.04
C GLN A 164 -17.14 9.85 -1.86
N ARG A 165 -15.83 10.02 -1.93
CA ARG A 165 -15.25 10.93 -2.92
C ARG A 165 -15.67 10.40 -4.28
N ARG A 166 -16.56 11.13 -4.96
CA ARG A 166 -16.81 10.91 -6.38
C ARG A 166 -15.46 11.13 -7.06
N SER A 167 -14.81 10.08 -7.54
CA SER A 167 -13.69 10.25 -8.47
C SER A 167 -14.20 11.12 -9.62
N PRO A 168 -13.48 12.17 -10.03
CA PRO A 168 -13.77 12.85 -11.27
C PRO A 168 -13.73 11.78 -12.37
N ARG A 169 -14.84 11.63 -13.11
CA ARG A 169 -14.76 11.05 -14.44
C ARG A 169 -14.04 12.08 -15.28
N THR A 170 -12.76 11.84 -15.55
CA THR A 170 -12.02 12.48 -16.64
C THR A 170 -11.39 11.36 -17.43
#